data_AF-A0A7S0VLE3-F1
#
_entry.id   AF-A0A7S0VLE3-F1
#
_cell.length_a   1.000
_cell.length_b   1.000
_cell.length_c   1.000
_cell.angle_alpha   90.00
_cell.angle_beta   90.00
_cell.angle_gamma   90.00
#
_symmetry.space_group_name_H-M   'P 1'
#
loop_
_entity.id
_entity.type
_entity.pdbx_description
1 polymer ?
#
loop_
_entity_poly.entity_id
_entity_poly.type
_entity_poly.pdbx_seq_one_letter_code
_entity_poly.pdbx_strand_id
1 'polypeptide(L)'
;GGGARGEAKYWEDTLCALFGVPTDYTVLVSRQYVGLYHLLLAKTPLVERGVVRGARSLCAGCGLLGMLGNKGAVAASVAVYNDRICFLCAHLAAGQSQVERRNADYHDIIRRAVFTSESPEGREASRESAPPGEATPERAEGGGSPGGFAGA
;
A
#
# COMPACT_ATOMS: atom_id res chain seq x y z
N GLY A 1 -7.47 5.05 -15.81
CA GLY A 1 -6.87 4.64 -14.52
C GLY A 1 -7.82 3.69 -13.82
N GLY A 2 -7.39 2.46 -13.54
CA GLY A 2 -8.26 1.40 -13.00
C GLY A 2 -7.59 0.03 -12.83
N GLY A 3 -6.44 -0.21 -13.48
CA GLY A 3 -5.77 -1.52 -13.53
C GLY A 3 -5.35 -2.10 -12.17
N ALA A 4 -4.66 -1.33 -11.32
CA ALA A 4 -4.07 -1.87 -10.09
C ALA A 4 -5.12 -2.37 -9.06
N ARG A 5 -6.27 -1.70 -8.93
CA ARG A 5 -7.34 -2.14 -8.01
C ARG A 5 -8.07 -3.39 -8.50
N GLY A 6 -8.17 -3.56 -9.82
CA GLY A 6 -8.79 -4.75 -10.42
C GLY A 6 -7.97 -6.02 -10.14
N GLU A 7 -6.64 -5.90 -10.16
CA GLU A 7 -5.74 -7.04 -9.97
C GLU A 7 -5.77 -7.59 -8.54
N ALA A 8 -5.67 -6.74 -7.51
CA ALA A 8 -5.76 -7.23 -6.12
C ALA A 8 -7.13 -7.83 -5.81
N LYS A 9 -8.22 -7.23 -6.32
CA LYS A 9 -9.55 -7.79 -6.13
C LYS A 9 -9.71 -9.15 -6.80
N TYR A 10 -9.18 -9.31 -8.02
CA TYR A 10 -9.19 -10.60 -8.71
C TYR A 10 -8.46 -11.69 -7.91
N TRP A 11 -7.26 -11.37 -7.38
CA TRP A 11 -6.50 -12.29 -6.54
C TRP A 11 -7.21 -12.61 -5.23
N GLU A 12 -7.78 -11.61 -4.56
CA GLU A 12 -8.55 -11.80 -3.35
C GLU A 12 -9.74 -12.74 -3.57
N ASP A 13 -10.59 -12.44 -4.55
CA ASP A 13 -11.78 -13.24 -4.86
C ASP A 13 -11.41 -14.69 -5.20
N THR A 14 -10.35 -14.88 -6.00
CA THR A 14 -9.88 -16.22 -6.41
C THR A 14 -9.36 -17.02 -5.23
N LEU A 15 -8.52 -16.42 -4.39
CA LEU A 15 -7.94 -17.10 -3.23
C LEU A 15 -9.00 -17.35 -2.14
N CYS A 16 -9.90 -16.40 -1.91
CA CYS A 16 -11.01 -16.55 -0.98
C CYS A 16 -11.92 -17.72 -1.38
N ALA A 17 -12.27 -17.84 -2.67
CA ALA A 17 -13.05 -18.97 -3.18
C ALA A 17 -12.29 -20.30 -3.00
N LEU A 18 -11.00 -20.34 -3.34
CA LEU A 18 -10.16 -21.54 -3.21
C LEU A 18 -10.06 -22.03 -1.77
N PHE A 19 -9.95 -21.12 -0.81
CA PHE A 19 -9.83 -21.44 0.62
C PHE A 19 -11.17 -21.51 1.36
N GLY A 20 -12.31 -21.37 0.68
CA GLY A 20 -13.62 -21.47 1.33
C GLY A 20 -13.91 -20.34 2.32
N VAL A 21 -13.45 -19.11 2.04
CA VAL A 21 -13.74 -17.92 2.84
C VAL A 21 -15.22 -17.50 2.66
N PRO A 22 -15.95 -17.08 3.72
CA PRO A 22 -15.51 -16.94 5.11
C PRO A 22 -15.72 -18.19 5.98
N THR A 23 -16.20 -19.30 5.41
CA THR A 23 -16.60 -20.50 6.16
C THR A 23 -15.41 -21.22 6.81
N ASP A 24 -14.43 -21.63 6.01
CA ASP A 24 -13.27 -22.38 6.49
C ASP A 24 -12.15 -21.46 6.98
N TYR A 25 -12.02 -20.30 6.35
CA TYR A 25 -11.00 -19.29 6.64
C TYR A 25 -11.62 -17.90 6.68
N THR A 26 -11.04 -17.02 7.48
CA THR A 26 -11.37 -15.59 7.57
C THR A 26 -10.19 -14.77 7.06
N VAL A 27 -10.48 -13.75 6.24
CA VAL A 27 -9.48 -12.76 5.81
C VAL A 27 -9.13 -11.86 7.00
N LEU A 28 -7.84 -11.84 7.35
CA LEU A 28 -7.30 -10.97 8.39
C LEU A 28 -6.66 -9.71 7.80
N VAL A 29 -5.98 -9.86 6.67
CA VAL A 29 -5.33 -8.76 5.93
C VAL A 29 -5.48 -9.01 4.44
N SER A 30 -5.88 -7.98 3.69
CA SER A 30 -5.73 -7.89 2.24
C SER A 30 -5.04 -6.58 1.92
N ARG A 31 -3.80 -6.63 1.43
CA ARG A 31 -2.98 -5.44 1.21
C ARG A 31 -2.15 -5.54 -0.06
N GLN A 32 -2.27 -4.53 -0.91
CA GLN A 32 -1.44 -4.37 -2.11
C GLN A 32 -0.45 -3.22 -1.94
N TYR A 33 0.77 -3.40 -2.43
CA TYR A 33 1.76 -2.35 -2.59
C TYR A 33 2.45 -2.49 -3.95
N VAL A 34 2.04 -1.66 -4.91
CA VAL A 34 2.49 -1.73 -6.30
C VAL A 34 2.27 -3.14 -6.87
N GLY A 35 3.34 -3.91 -7.13
CA GLY A 35 3.28 -5.29 -7.62
C GLY A 35 3.32 -6.37 -6.54
N LEU A 36 3.32 -6.00 -5.26
CA LEU A 36 3.23 -6.94 -4.13
C LEU A 36 1.77 -7.03 -3.66
N TYR A 37 1.32 -8.25 -3.40
CA TYR A 37 0.03 -8.51 -2.78
C TYR A 37 0.20 -9.47 -1.60
N HIS A 38 -0.45 -9.13 -0.47
CA HIS A 38 -0.36 -9.87 0.77
C HIS A 38 -1.77 -10.14 1.29
N LEU A 39 -2.15 -11.41 1.26
CA LEU A 39 -3.41 -11.93 1.80
C LEU A 39 -3.07 -12.82 2.99
N LEU A 40 -3.50 -12.43 4.19
CA LEU A 40 -3.36 -13.23 5.41
C LEU A 40 -4.72 -13.81 5.77
N LEU A 41 -4.81 -15.15 5.80
CA LEU A 41 -6.00 -15.90 6.17
C LEU A 41 -5.73 -16.70 7.45
N ALA A 42 -6.76 -16.89 8.27
CA ALA A 42 -6.72 -17.84 9.38
C ALA A 42 -7.99 -18.68 9.42
N LYS A 43 -7.91 -19.90 9.96
CA LYS A 43 -9.09 -20.77 10.12
C LYS A 43 -10.16 -20.04 10.94
N THR A 44 -11.38 -19.96 10.44
CA THR A 44 -12.49 -19.21 11.07
C THR A 44 -12.70 -19.59 12.54
N PRO A 45 -12.68 -20.88 12.93
CA PRO A 45 -12.82 -21.24 14.34
C PRO A 45 -11.71 -20.71 15.27
N LEU A 46 -10.51 -20.43 14.76
CA LEU A 46 -9.43 -19.83 15.56
C LEU A 46 -9.63 -18.34 15.77
N VAL A 47 -10.24 -17.66 14.80
CA VAL A 47 -10.60 -16.24 14.90
C VAL A 47 -11.76 -16.06 15.87
N GLU A 48 -12.81 -16.87 15.73
CA GLU A 48 -14.01 -16.83 16.60
C GLU A 48 -13.67 -17.12 18.07
N ARG A 49 -12.75 -18.04 18.33
CA ARG A 49 -12.26 -18.32 19.70
C ARG A 49 -11.28 -17.25 20.24
N GLY A 50 -10.95 -16.23 19.45
CA GLY A 50 -9.99 -15.20 19.82
C GLY A 50 -8.53 -15.69 19.92
N VAL A 51 -8.22 -16.88 19.40
CA VAL A 51 -6.85 -17.41 19.35
C VAL A 51 -6.01 -16.59 18.37
N VAL A 52 -6.59 -16.20 17.23
CA VAL A 52 -5.94 -15.34 16.23
C VAL A 52 -6.65 -13.99 16.20
N ARG A 53 -5.92 -12.91 16.48
CA ARG A 53 -6.49 -11.56 16.65
C ARG A 53 -5.47 -10.44 16.43
N GLY A 54 -5.94 -9.19 16.30
CA GLY A 54 -5.09 -8.00 16.23
C GLY A 54 -4.09 -8.03 15.07
N ALA A 55 -4.64 -8.11 13.85
CA ALA A 55 -3.91 -8.24 12.61
C ALA A 55 -3.60 -6.86 11.98
N ARG A 56 -2.32 -6.46 12.00
CA ARG A 56 -1.76 -5.24 11.39
C ARG A 56 -1.38 -5.48 9.97
N SER A 57 -1.41 -4.42 9.18
CA SER A 57 -0.65 -4.38 7.93
C SER A 57 -0.01 -3.02 7.70
N LEU A 58 1.12 -2.99 7.00
CA LEU A 58 1.79 -1.78 6.56
C LEU A 58 2.50 -2.01 5.23
N CYS A 59 2.86 -0.91 4.57
CA CYS A 59 3.73 -0.93 3.39
C CYS A 59 4.97 -0.08 3.69
N ALA A 60 6.14 -0.53 3.27
CA ALA A 60 7.40 0.18 3.41
C ALA A 60 8.06 0.33 2.04
N GLY A 61 8.00 1.54 1.47
CA GLY A 61 8.68 1.85 0.22
C GLY A 61 10.20 1.99 0.40
N CYS A 62 10.96 1.59 -0.62
CA CYS A 62 12.39 1.87 -0.77
C CYS A 62 12.67 2.29 -2.23
N GLY A 63 13.82 2.92 -2.51
CA GLY A 63 14.09 3.39 -3.88
C GLY A 63 15.01 4.61 -3.99
N LEU A 64 14.98 5.26 -5.14
CA LEU A 64 15.61 6.57 -5.33
C LEU A 64 14.91 7.57 -4.39
N LEU A 65 15.65 8.40 -3.66
CA LEU A 65 15.12 9.27 -2.58
C LEU A 65 14.33 8.52 -1.48
N GLY A 66 14.54 7.21 -1.32
CA GLY A 66 13.92 6.41 -0.25
C GLY A 66 12.42 6.17 -0.40
N MET A 67 11.78 6.63 -1.48
CA MET A 67 10.32 6.47 -1.73
C MET A 67 9.93 6.39 -3.21
N LEU A 68 10.81 6.79 -4.14
CA LEU A 68 10.51 6.82 -5.57
C LEU A 68 10.91 5.47 -6.20
N GLY A 69 9.93 4.61 -6.45
CA GLY A 69 10.14 3.32 -7.11
C GLY A 69 8.99 2.32 -6.91
N ASN A 70 9.06 1.19 -7.63
CA ASN A 70 8.18 0.03 -7.45
C ASN A 70 8.78 -1.02 -6.49
N LYS A 71 9.69 -0.60 -5.62
CA LYS A 71 10.45 -1.45 -4.69
C LYS A 71 10.02 -1.15 -3.27
N GLY A 72 10.08 -2.15 -2.42
CA GLY A 72 9.64 -2.03 -1.04
C GLY A 72 9.11 -3.34 -0.51
N ALA A 73 8.32 -3.26 0.55
CA ALA A 73 7.72 -4.40 1.22
C ALA A 73 6.29 -4.12 1.64
N VAL A 74 5.54 -5.21 1.79
CA VAL A 74 4.27 -5.26 2.50
C VAL A 74 4.43 -6.21 3.68
N ALA A 75 3.97 -5.80 4.85
CA ALA A 75 4.06 -6.59 6.06
C ALA A 75 2.69 -6.74 6.70
N ALA A 76 2.48 -7.87 7.37
CA ALA A 76 1.32 -8.15 8.19
C ALA A 76 1.76 -8.72 9.53
N SER A 77 1.13 -8.32 10.63
CA SER A 77 1.45 -8.86 11.95
C SER A 77 0.20 -9.23 12.71
N VAL A 78 0.14 -10.45 13.26
CA VAL A 78 -1.04 -10.97 13.94
C VAL A 78 -0.64 -11.58 15.28
N ALA A 79 -1.51 -11.49 16.29
CA ALA A 79 -1.34 -12.24 17.53
C ALA A 79 -1.94 -13.63 17.38
N VAL A 80 -1.18 -14.65 17.77
CA VAL A 80 -1.62 -16.05 17.88
C VAL A 80 -1.35 -16.49 19.32
N TYR A 81 -2.41 -16.76 20.08
CA TYR A 81 -2.36 -16.88 21.55
C TYR A 81 -1.75 -15.61 22.20
N ASN A 82 -0.53 -15.76 22.73
CA ASN A 82 0.20 -14.71 23.43
C ASN A 82 1.40 -14.18 22.62
N ASP A 83 1.70 -14.81 21.48
CA ASP A 83 2.83 -14.44 20.64
C ASP A 83 2.38 -13.62 19.43
N ARG A 84 3.26 -12.76 18.93
CA ARG A 84 3.04 -12.02 17.69
C ARG A 84 3.89 -12.59 16.58
N ILE A 85 3.24 -12.93 15.48
CA ILE A 85 3.88 -13.35 14.24
C ILE A 85 3.85 -12.19 13.27
N CYS A 86 4.94 -11.97 12.54
CA CYS A 86 5.05 -10.98 11.48
C CYS A 86 5.46 -11.65 10.17
N PHE A 87 4.67 -11.41 9.13
CA PHE A 87 4.93 -11.82 7.77
C PHE A 87 5.36 -10.59 6.97
N LEU A 88 6.42 -10.70 6.18
CA LEU A 88 6.91 -9.62 5.34
C LEU A 88 7.27 -10.18 3.97
N CYS A 89 6.74 -9.55 2.92
CA CYS A 89 7.09 -9.84 1.54
C CYS A 89 7.73 -8.59 0.94
N ALA A 90 8.90 -8.73 0.30
CA ALA A 90 9.67 -7.62 -0.25
C ALA A 90 10.03 -7.83 -1.72
N HIS A 91 9.99 -6.75 -2.48
CA HIS A 91 10.49 -6.64 -3.84
C HIS A 91 11.68 -5.68 -3.82
N LEU A 92 12.90 -6.25 -3.82
CA LEU A 92 14.15 -5.51 -3.75
C LEU A 92 14.71 -5.19 -5.15
N ALA A 93 15.76 -4.36 -5.22
CA ALA A 93 16.42 -4.04 -6.48
C ALA A 93 16.83 -5.27 -7.32
N ALA A 94 16.50 -5.22 -8.60
CA ALA A 94 16.82 -6.25 -9.58
C ALA A 94 18.22 -6.05 -10.19
N GLY A 95 18.77 -7.10 -10.79
CA GLY A 95 20.10 -7.10 -11.42
C GLY A 95 21.16 -7.79 -10.57
N GLN A 96 21.95 -8.66 -11.19
CA GLN A 96 22.88 -9.57 -10.52
C GLN A 96 23.93 -8.79 -9.71
N SER A 97 24.44 -7.69 -10.26
CA SER A 97 25.45 -6.83 -9.62
C SER A 97 24.89 -5.85 -8.58
N GLN A 98 23.57 -5.77 -8.37
CA GLN A 98 22.94 -4.77 -7.48
C GLN A 98 22.90 -5.23 -6.02
N VAL A 99 23.99 -5.82 -5.50
CA VAL A 99 24.04 -6.38 -4.14
C VAL A 99 23.94 -5.28 -3.09
N GLU A 100 24.75 -4.23 -3.22
CA GLU A 100 24.81 -3.10 -2.28
C GLU A 100 23.45 -2.39 -2.25
N ARG A 101 22.79 -2.28 -3.41
CA ARG A 101 21.46 -1.70 -3.52
C ARG A 101 20.40 -2.53 -2.81
N ARG A 102 20.41 -3.86 -2.95
CA ARG A 102 19.49 -4.74 -2.20
C ARG A 102 19.71 -4.64 -0.69
N ASN A 103 20.96 -4.53 -0.25
CA ASN A 103 21.27 -4.32 1.17
C ASN A 103 20.73 -2.97 1.67
N ALA A 104 20.88 -1.90 0.89
CA ALA A 104 20.29 -0.59 1.20
C ALA A 104 18.75 -0.65 1.27
N ASP A 105 18.11 -1.29 0.29
CA ASP A 105 16.65 -1.50 0.28
C ASP A 105 16.19 -2.26 1.53
N TYR A 106 16.90 -3.33 1.93
CA TYR A 106 16.63 -4.07 3.16
C TYR A 106 16.71 -3.16 4.40
N HIS A 107 17.77 -2.37 4.52
CA HIS A 107 17.94 -1.47 5.66
C HIS A 107 16.86 -0.38 5.73
N ASP A 108 16.42 0.13 4.58
CA ASP A 108 15.30 1.09 4.53
C ASP A 108 13.97 0.44 4.93
N ILE A 109 13.72 -0.78 4.46
CA ILE A 109 12.51 -1.53 4.81
C ILE A 109 12.45 -1.81 6.31
N ILE A 110 13.51 -2.35 6.93
CA ILE A 110 13.47 -2.71 8.36
C ILE A 110 13.32 -1.48 9.27
N ARG A 111 13.83 -0.31 8.87
CA ARG A 111 13.67 0.93 9.63
C ARG A 111 12.24 1.47 9.58
N ARG A 112 11.51 1.21 8.49
CA ARG A 112 10.18 1.77 8.23
C ARG A 112 9.05 0.79 8.54
N ALA A 113 9.30 -0.51 8.43
CA ALA A 113 8.32 -1.57 8.68
C ALA A 113 8.12 -1.82 10.19
N VAL A 114 7.75 -0.77 10.93
CA VAL A 114 7.57 -0.80 12.38
C VAL A 114 6.10 -0.67 12.73
N PHE A 115 5.59 -1.65 13.48
CA PHE A 115 4.21 -1.67 13.97
C PHE A 115 4.12 -0.99 15.35
N THR A 116 3.82 0.30 15.38
CA THR A 116 3.61 1.05 16.63
C THR A 116 2.21 0.80 17.21
N SER A 117 1.97 1.15 18.48
CA SER A 117 0.63 1.13 19.10
C SER A 117 -0.34 2.08 18.40
N GLU A 118 0.19 3.13 17.78
CA GLU A 118 -0.51 4.11 16.96
C GLU A 118 -0.67 3.67 15.50
N SER A 119 -0.07 2.54 15.08
CA SER A 119 -0.21 2.08 13.71
C SER A 119 -1.66 1.63 13.51
N PRO A 120 -2.45 2.30 12.66
CA PRO A 120 -3.87 2.06 12.60
C PRO A 120 -4.13 0.64 12.08
N GLU A 121 -4.70 -0.21 12.92
CA GLU A 121 -5.51 -1.34 12.47
C GLU A 121 -6.98 -0.94 12.50
N GLY A 122 -7.69 -1.27 11.42
CA GLY A 122 -9.07 -1.73 11.58
C GLY A 122 -10.20 -0.73 11.28
N ARG A 123 -9.93 0.50 10.82
CA ARG A 123 -10.94 1.36 10.18
C ARG A 123 -10.29 2.14 9.03
N GLU A 124 -11.00 2.28 7.92
CA GLU A 124 -10.63 3.01 6.68
C GLU A 124 -9.80 2.27 5.64
N ALA A 125 -10.41 1.23 5.05
CA ALA A 125 -10.35 1.04 3.60
C ALA A 125 -11.47 1.88 2.94
N SER A 126 -11.39 3.22 2.96
CA SER A 126 -12.31 4.06 2.15
C SER A 126 -11.91 5.52 1.90
N ARG A 127 -10.76 6.04 2.35
CA ARG A 127 -10.38 7.44 2.04
C ARG A 127 -8.99 7.56 1.40
N GLU A 128 -9.05 7.72 0.09
CA GLU A 128 -8.30 8.70 -0.72
C GLU A 128 -6.80 8.90 -0.42
N SER A 129 -5.94 8.43 -1.33
CA SER A 129 -4.71 9.15 -1.68
C SER A 129 -5.00 9.92 -2.96
N ALA A 130 -5.03 11.26 -2.85
CA ALA A 130 -5.36 12.21 -3.90
C ALA A 130 -4.62 11.95 -5.24
N PRO A 131 -5.22 12.33 -6.39
CA PRO A 131 -4.54 12.26 -7.68
C PRO A 131 -3.41 13.31 -7.78
N PRO A 132 -2.41 13.10 -8.66
CA PRO A 132 -1.36 14.06 -8.89
C PRO A 132 -1.90 15.28 -9.65
N GLY A 133 -1.70 16.47 -9.04
CA GLY A 133 -1.67 17.81 -9.66
C GLY A 133 -2.65 18.09 -10.79
N GLU A 134 -3.77 18.74 -10.47
CA GLU A 134 -4.43 19.62 -11.43
C GLU A 134 -3.50 20.79 -11.74
N ALA A 135 -3.15 20.94 -13.02
CA ALA A 135 -2.52 22.16 -13.53
C ALA A 135 -3.47 23.34 -13.23
N THR A 136 -2.97 24.31 -12.46
CA THR A 136 -3.61 25.62 -12.32
C THR A 136 -3.86 26.21 -13.70
N PRO A 137 -5.09 26.61 -14.07
CA PRO A 137 -5.30 27.39 -15.27
C PRO A 137 -4.69 28.77 -15.03
N GLU A 138 -3.82 29.17 -15.97
CA GLU A 138 -3.24 30.49 -16.07
C GLU A 138 -4.35 31.55 -15.98
N ARG A 139 -4.25 32.40 -14.97
CA ARG A 139 -5.13 33.54 -14.74
C ARG A 139 -5.00 34.48 -15.93
N ALA A 140 -6.09 34.63 -16.69
CA ALA A 140 -6.21 35.68 -17.69
C ALA A 140 -6.07 37.05 -16.99
N GLU A 141 -4.89 37.65 -17.11
CA GLU A 141 -4.65 39.04 -16.75
C GLU A 141 -5.29 39.90 -17.86
N GLY A 142 -6.40 40.57 -17.49
CA GLY A 142 -7.03 41.58 -18.32
C GLY A 142 -6.13 42.80 -18.46
N GLY A 143 -5.68 43.05 -19.69
CA GLY A 143 -5.13 44.33 -20.12
C GLY A 143 -6.16 45.11 -20.91
N GLY A 144 -7.04 45.83 -20.22
CA GLY A 144 -7.97 46.78 -20.84
C GLY A 144 -7.75 48.17 -20.27
N SER A 145 -7.29 49.10 -21.12
CA SER A 145 -7.47 50.57 -21.04
C SER A 145 -6.64 51.27 -22.15
N PRO A 146 -6.89 52.54 -22.50
CA PRO A 146 -8.04 53.00 -23.27
C PRO A 146 -7.62 53.87 -24.50
N GLY A 147 -8.52 54.03 -25.47
CA GLY A 147 -8.72 55.24 -26.29
C GLY A 147 -7.56 55.87 -27.11
N GLY A 148 -7.87 56.20 -28.37
CA GLY A 148 -7.48 57.51 -28.92
C GLY A 148 -6.82 57.56 -30.31
N PHE A 149 -7.59 58.11 -31.25
CA PHE A 149 -7.21 59.03 -32.34
C PHE A 149 -6.54 58.55 -33.66
N ALA A 150 -7.37 58.62 -34.71
CA ALA A 150 -7.21 59.35 -35.98
C ALA A 150 -5.95 59.22 -36.87
N GLY A 151 -6.21 58.88 -38.14
CA GLY A 151 -5.88 59.77 -39.27
C GLY A 151 -4.67 59.39 -40.14
N ALA A 152 -4.94 58.86 -41.34
CA ALA A 152 -4.54 59.37 -42.67
C ALA A 152 -4.86 58.33 -43.74
#